data_AF-A0A8B2NV35-F1
#
_entry.id   AF-A0A8B2NV35-F1
#
_cell.length_a   1.000
_cell.length_b   1.000
_cell.length_c   1.000
_cell.angle_alpha   90.00
_cell.angle_beta   90.00
_cell.angle_gamma   90.00
#
_symmetry.space_group_name_H-M   'P 1'
#
loop_
_entity.id
_entity.type
_entity.pdbx_description
1 polymer ?
#
loop_
_entity_poly.entity_id
_entity_poly.type
_entity_poly.pdbx_seq_one_letter_code
_entity_poly.pdbx_strand_id
1 'polypeptide(L)'
;MTCRIFANAGISLSTEDDWTTSARLIEAPSGAGAFDTTIPVADVVGRVGAGPTVSGPGKFDLRAEDDGAFGDEYWSRSGMLRLTKRF
;
A
#
# COMPACT_ATOMS: atom_id res chain seq x y z
N MET A 1 -32.10 -4.70 0.60
CA MET A 1 -30.87 -4.05 0.11
C MET A 1 -30.35 -3.19 1.25
N THR A 2 -29.09 -3.34 1.64
CA THR A 2 -28.53 -2.71 2.84
C THR A 2 -27.28 -1.93 2.45
N CYS A 3 -27.13 -0.71 2.96
CA CYS A 3 -25.91 0.07 2.82
C CYS A 3 -25.21 0.15 4.19
N ARG A 4 -23.92 -0.17 4.25
CA ARG A 4 -23.10 -0.03 5.44
C ARG A 4 -21.89 0.83 5.11
N ILE A 5 -21.75 1.94 5.82
CA ILE A 5 -20.57 2.78 5.75
C ILE A 5 -19.55 2.26 6.76
N PHE A 6 -18.27 2.30 6.41
CA PHE A 6 -17.17 2.01 7.31
C PHE A 6 -16.08 3.06 7.17
N ALA A 7 -15.31 3.21 8.24
CA ALA A 7 -14.05 3.94 8.26
C ALA A 7 -13.04 3.12 9.07
N ASN A 8 -11.78 3.19 8.68
CA ASN A 8 -10.65 2.54 9.33
C ASN A 8 -9.50 3.53 9.45
N ALA A 9 -8.70 3.37 10.50
CA ALA A 9 -7.47 4.10 10.70
C ALA A 9 -6.45 3.16 11.34
N GLY A 10 -5.18 3.30 10.97
CA GLY A 10 -4.09 2.47 11.45
C GLY A 10 -2.76 3.20 11.36
N ILE A 11 -1.77 2.68 12.08
CA ILE A 11 -0.39 3.16 12.04
C ILE A 11 0.51 1.95 11.83
N SER A 12 1.50 2.07 10.95
CA SER A 12 2.57 1.11 10.77
C SER A 12 3.87 1.76 11.20
N LEU A 13 4.63 1.06 12.04
CA LEU A 13 5.93 1.51 12.54
C LEU A 13 6.99 0.56 11.95
N SER A 14 7.97 1.13 11.27
CA SER A 14 9.16 0.43 10.78
C SER A 14 10.34 0.85 11.64
N THR A 15 11.26 -0.08 11.90
CA THR A 15 12.56 0.19 12.53
C THR A 15 13.72 0.06 11.53
N GLU A 16 13.39 -0.15 10.25
CA GLU A 16 14.35 -0.20 9.16
C GLU A 16 14.34 1.15 8.46
N ASP A 17 15.40 1.91 8.65
CA ASP A 17 15.54 3.28 8.14
C ASP A 17 15.81 3.27 6.62
N ASP A 18 16.53 2.26 6.10
CA ASP A 18 16.94 2.20 4.70
C ASP A 18 17.16 0.76 4.20
N TRP A 19 16.73 0.48 2.97
CA TRP A 19 17.13 -0.75 2.27
C TRP A 19 18.20 -0.42 1.21
N THR A 20 19.45 -0.80 1.47
CA THR A 20 20.56 -0.62 0.51
C THR A 20 20.85 -1.92 -0.24
N THR A 21 20.75 -1.89 -1.56
CA THR A 21 21.12 -3.00 -2.45
C THR A 21 22.33 -2.62 -3.29
N SER A 22 23.38 -3.43 -3.23
CA SER A 22 24.58 -3.27 -4.07
C SER A 22 24.53 -4.21 -5.27
N ALA A 23 24.67 -3.67 -6.48
CA ALA A 23 24.70 -4.42 -7.73
C ALA A 23 26.04 -4.20 -8.45
N ARG A 24 26.57 -5.23 -9.09
CA ARG A 24 27.78 -5.13 -9.92
C ARG A 24 27.58 -5.81 -11.26
N LEU A 25 28.17 -5.26 -12.31
CA LEU A 25 28.20 -5.89 -13.63
C LEU A 25 29.25 -7.01 -13.63
N ILE A 26 28.84 -8.24 -13.90
CA ILE A 26 29.69 -9.44 -13.81
C ILE A 26 30.86 -9.39 -14.80
N GLU A 27 30.66 -8.79 -15.98
CA GLU A 27 31.65 -8.69 -17.06
C GLU A 27 32.36 -7.32 -17.11
N ALA A 28 32.18 -6.46 -16.11
CA ALA A 28 32.79 -5.13 -16.14
C ALA A 28 34.29 -5.18 -15.77
N PRO A 29 35.13 -4.33 -16.40
CA PRO A 29 36.56 -4.27 -16.12
C PRO A 29 36.86 -4.04 -14.62
N SER A 30 38.00 -4.56 -14.15
CA SER A 30 38.49 -4.29 -12.79
C SER A 30 38.67 -2.79 -12.59
N GLY A 31 37.77 -2.18 -11.82
CA GLY A 31 37.71 -0.73 -11.60
C GLY A 31 36.35 -0.08 -11.92
N ALA A 32 35.43 -0.80 -12.57
CA ALA A 32 34.09 -0.28 -12.90
C ALA A 32 33.15 -0.06 -11.70
N GLY A 33 33.55 -0.49 -10.49
CA GLY A 33 32.84 -0.24 -9.23
C GLY A 33 31.58 -1.10 -9.05
N ALA A 34 30.88 -0.84 -7.94
CA ALA A 34 29.53 -1.34 -7.66
C ALA A 34 28.55 -0.18 -7.67
N PHE A 35 27.29 -0.48 -7.93
CA PHE A 35 26.17 0.46 -7.88
C PHE A 35 25.38 0.21 -6.60
N ASP A 36 25.34 1.18 -5.71
CA ASP A 36 24.50 1.12 -4.52
C ASP A 36 23.17 1.84 -4.79
N THR A 37 22.07 1.14 -4.54
CA THR A 37 20.72 1.69 -4.57
C THR A 37 20.16 1.69 -3.16
N THR A 38 19.89 2.88 -2.62
CA THR A 38 19.22 3.04 -1.33
C THR A 38 17.76 3.39 -1.56
N ILE A 39 16.86 2.58 -1.00
CA ILE A 39 15.42 2.85 -1.00
C ILE A 39 15.05 3.25 0.43
N PRO A 40 14.64 4.51 0.66
CA PRO A 40 14.18 4.94 1.97
C PRO A 40 12.88 4.23 2.31
N VAL A 41 12.77 3.73 3.54
CA VAL A 41 11.53 3.14 4.07
C VAL A 41 10.99 4.09 5.11
N ALA A 42 9.73 4.51 4.97
CA ALA A 42 9.14 5.43 5.92
C ALA A 42 9.01 4.78 7.32
N ASP A 43 9.63 5.40 8.33
CA ASP A 43 9.63 4.96 9.73
C ASP A 43 8.21 4.83 10.30
N VAL A 44 7.32 5.74 9.90
CA VAL A 44 5.92 5.77 10.35
C VAL A 44 5.00 5.98 9.15
N VAL A 45 4.10 5.03 8.92
CA VAL A 45 3.04 5.16 7.91
C VAL A 45 1.67 5.13 8.59
N GLY A 46 1.04 6.29 8.70
CA GLY A 46 -0.37 6.42 9.01
C GLY A 46 -1.22 5.97 7.83
N ARG A 47 -2.27 5.20 8.08
CA ARG A 47 -3.24 4.74 7.08
C ARG A 47 -4.64 5.10 7.53
N VAL A 48 -5.44 5.63 6.62
CA VAL A 48 -6.86 5.88 6.81
C VAL A 48 -7.62 5.38 5.61
N GLY A 49 -8.80 4.83 5.81
CA GLY A 49 -9.64 4.35 4.74
C GLY A 49 -11.11 4.51 5.07
N ALA A 50 -11.93 4.82 4.08
CA ALA A 50 -13.37 4.93 4.29
C ALA A 50 -14.14 4.51 3.04
N GLY A 51 -15.36 4.02 3.24
CA GLY A 51 -16.16 3.60 2.11
C GLY A 51 -17.53 3.03 2.44
N PRO A 52 -18.43 2.95 1.45
CA PRO A 52 -19.67 2.23 1.55
C PRO A 52 -19.56 0.78 1.06
N THR A 53 -20.35 -0.10 1.66
CA THR A 53 -20.69 -1.43 1.13
C THR A 53 -22.19 -1.52 0.93
N VAL A 54 -22.61 -1.85 -0.28
CA VAL A 54 -24.01 -2.06 -0.66
C VAL A 54 -24.25 -3.54 -0.90
N SER A 55 -25.10 -4.13 -0.08
CA SER A 55 -25.52 -5.53 -0.17
C SER A 55 -26.89 -5.64 -0.87
N GLY A 56 -26.92 -6.39 -1.96
CA GLY A 56 -28.09 -6.64 -2.80
C GLY A 56 -28.71 -8.02 -2.60
N PRO A 57 -29.90 -8.27 -3.19
CA PRO A 57 -30.50 -9.60 -3.21
C PRO A 57 -29.60 -10.61 -3.93
N GLY A 58 -29.63 -11.88 -3.52
CA GLY A 58 -28.82 -12.93 -4.15
C GLY A 58 -27.37 -13.03 -3.67
N LYS A 59 -27.09 -12.60 -2.43
CA LYS A 59 -25.76 -12.63 -1.80
C LYS A 59 -24.67 -11.88 -2.60
N PHE A 60 -25.07 -10.77 -3.22
CA PHE A 60 -24.16 -9.84 -3.90
C PHE A 60 -23.79 -8.69 -2.97
N ASP A 61 -22.50 -8.36 -2.90
CA ASP A 61 -21.98 -7.20 -2.19
C ASP A 61 -21.11 -6.35 -3.14
N LEU A 62 -21.38 -5.05 -3.19
CA LEU A 62 -20.55 -4.06 -3.88
C LEU A 62 -19.92 -3.14 -2.83
N ARG A 63 -18.59 -3.08 -2.78
CA ARG A 63 -17.83 -2.21 -1.87
C ARG A 63 -17.02 -1.21 -2.67
N ALA A 64 -17.08 0.04 -2.25
CA ALA A 64 -16.17 1.09 -2.68
C ALA A 64 -15.35 1.56 -1.47
N GLU A 65 -14.08 1.85 -1.68
CA GLU A 65 -13.14 2.23 -0.62
C GLU A 65 -12.14 3.25 -1.18
N ASP A 66 -11.89 4.32 -0.44
CA ASP A 66 -10.78 5.26 -0.67
C ASP A 66 -9.85 5.15 0.54
N ASP A 67 -8.59 4.85 0.27
CA ASP A 67 -7.53 4.68 1.26
C ASP A 67 -6.43 5.72 1.02
N GLY A 68 -5.91 6.26 2.12
CA GLY A 68 -4.77 7.17 2.15
C GLY A 68 -3.69 6.63 3.09
N ALA A 69 -2.44 6.69 2.64
CA ALA A 69 -1.26 6.38 3.45
C ALA A 69 -0.31 7.58 3.46
N PHE A 70 0.15 7.95 4.66
CA PHE A 70 0.97 9.13 4.92
C PHE A 70 2.13 8.75 5.83
N GLY A 71 3.35 9.13 5.48
CA GLY A 71 4.55 8.97 6.28
C GLY A 71 5.62 9.98 5.87
N ASP A 72 6.77 9.96 6.55
CA ASP A 72 7.91 10.78 6.14
C ASP A 72 8.29 10.43 4.70
N GLU A 73 8.23 11.44 3.82
CA GLU A 73 8.49 11.36 2.38
C GLU A 73 7.57 10.42 1.57
N TYR A 74 6.52 9.86 2.17
CA TYR A 74 5.59 8.92 1.53
C TYR A 74 4.12 9.40 1.61
N TRP A 75 3.52 9.72 0.46
CA TRP A 75 2.08 9.92 0.33
C TRP A 75 1.54 9.02 -0.78
N SER A 76 0.66 8.09 -0.43
CA SER A 76 -0.11 7.29 -1.39
C SER A 76 -1.62 7.44 -1.18
N ARG A 77 -2.37 7.46 -2.29
CA ARG A 77 -3.84 7.34 -2.31
C ARG A 77 -4.23 6.19 -3.22
N SER A 78 -5.18 5.39 -2.79
CA SER A 78 -5.72 4.29 -3.59
C SER A 78 -7.23 4.23 -3.46
N GLY A 79 -7.92 4.08 -4.59
CA GLY A 79 -9.35 3.78 -4.62
C GLY A 79 -9.56 2.32 -5.04
N MET A 80 -10.44 1.60 -4.33
CA MET A 80 -10.80 0.23 -4.65
C MET A 80 -12.30 0.09 -4.87
N LEU A 81 -12.66 -0.64 -5.93
CA LEU A 81 -14.00 -1.19 -6.12
C LEU A 81 -13.94 -2.71 -6.05
N ARG A 82 -14.81 -3.32 -5.23
CA ARG A 82 -14.87 -4.76 -5.04
C ARG A 82 -16.30 -5.27 -5.19
N LEU A 83 -16.50 -6.18 -6.13
CA LEU A 83 -17.74 -6.94 -6.28
C LEU A 83 -17.53 -8.34 -5.70
N THR A 84 -18.42 -8.77 -4.81
CA THR A 84 -18.40 -10.11 -4.21
C THR A 84 -19.73 -10.79 -4.45
N LYS A 85 -19.70 -12.03 -4.95
CA LYS A 85 -20.86 -12.92 -5.06
C LYS A 85 -20.60 -14.17 -4.24
N ARG A 86 -21.48 -14.47 -3.29
CA ARG A 86 -21.40 -15.71 -2.50
C ARG A 86 -22.38 -16.72 -3.09
N PHE A 87 -21.93 -17.96 -3.30
CA PHE A 87 -22.77 -19.07 -3.76
C PHE A 87 -23.30 -19.83 -2.54
#